data_AF-A0A2U2HK53-F1
#
_entry.id   AF-A0A2U2HK53-F1
#
_cell.length_a   1.000
_cell.length_b   1.000
_cell.length_c   1.000
_cell.angle_alpha   90.00
_cell.angle_beta   90.00
_cell.angle_gamma   90.00
#
_symmetry.space_group_name_H-M   'P 1'
#
loop_
_entity.id
_entity.type
_entity.pdbx_description
1 polymer ?
#
loop_
_entity_poly.entity_id
_entity_poly.type
_entity_poly.pdbx_seq_one_letter_code
_entity_poly.pdbx_strand_id
1 'polypeptide(L)'
;MERSAGFTLVEILVTLLVVAVLAAMAYPSYVGYITKARRIEAQIALLDLMQQQERHYSQHNSYSAFSSASTSADEKRFKWYLGATPAASAYELRGRACQGAQIAHCVELQALPGTAMVNASFRDPECETLSLDSAGARRAQGKSSKCWP
;
A
#
# COMPACT_ATOMS: atom_id res chain seq x y z
N MET A 1 6.64 -51.75 -32.22
CA MET A 1 7.51 -50.94 -31.33
C MET A 1 7.38 -49.50 -31.77
N GLU A 2 6.50 -48.74 -31.11
CA GLU A 2 6.35 -47.31 -31.36
C GLU A 2 7.57 -46.60 -30.76
N ARG A 3 8.37 -45.94 -31.60
CA ARG A 3 9.48 -45.11 -31.12
C ARG A 3 8.90 -43.85 -30.51
N SER A 4 9.09 -43.65 -29.21
CA SER A 4 8.79 -42.37 -28.55
C SER A 4 9.66 -41.28 -29.18
N ALA A 5 9.03 -40.34 -29.90
CA ALA A 5 9.69 -39.13 -30.35
C ALA A 5 9.91 -38.22 -29.14
N GLY A 6 11.18 -38.01 -28.75
CA GLY A 6 11.57 -37.10 -27.68
C GLY A 6 11.89 -35.70 -28.23
N PHE A 7 11.71 -34.68 -27.41
CA PHE A 7 12.14 -33.31 -27.72
C PHE A 7 13.66 -33.23 -27.84
N THR A 8 14.16 -32.47 -28.81
CA THR A 8 15.59 -32.23 -28.93
C THR A 8 16.03 -31.13 -27.96
N LEU A 9 17.29 -31.16 -27.54
CA LEU A 9 17.86 -30.11 -26.68
C LEU A 9 17.75 -28.71 -27.33
N VAL A 10 17.88 -28.64 -28.66
CA VAL A 10 17.73 -27.40 -29.42
C VAL A 10 16.31 -26.86 -29.35
N GLU A 11 15.30 -27.74 -29.41
CA GLU A 11 13.89 -27.35 -29.33
C GLU A 11 13.53 -26.79 -27.95
N ILE A 12 14.09 -27.36 -26.88
CA ILE A 12 13.95 -26.81 -25.53
C ILE A 12 14.66 -25.45 -25.40
N LEU A 13 15.84 -25.26 -26.02
CA LEU A 13 16.53 -23.97 -26.00
C LEU A 13 15.74 -22.87 -26.72
N VAL A 14 15.18 -23.18 -27.90
CA VAL A 14 14.37 -22.21 -28.66
C VAL A 14 13.09 -21.86 -27.91
N THR A 15 12.41 -22.84 -27.33
CA THR A 15 11.18 -22.58 -26.55
C THR A 15 11.46 -21.74 -25.30
N LEU A 16 12.54 -22.01 -24.56
CA LEU A 16 12.96 -21.20 -23.41
C LEU A 16 13.31 -19.76 -23.81
N LEU A 17 13.94 -19.57 -24.97
CA LEU A 17 14.24 -18.24 -25.50
C LEU A 17 12.97 -17.43 -25.78
N VAL A 18 11.96 -18.05 -26.40
CA VAL A 18 10.66 -17.39 -26.64
C VAL A 18 9.98 -17.05 -25.31
N VAL A 19 9.97 -17.97 -24.34
CA VAL A 19 9.38 -17.73 -23.01
C VAL A 19 10.09 -16.58 -22.29
N ALA A 20 11.43 -16.49 -22.37
CA ALA A 20 12.19 -15.42 -21.74
C ALA A 20 11.82 -14.03 -22.30
N VAL A 21 11.67 -13.91 -23.62
CA VAL A 21 11.25 -12.65 -24.28
C VAL A 21 9.84 -12.24 -23.84
N LEU A 22 8.90 -13.19 -23.80
CA LEU A 22 7.53 -12.93 -23.34
C LEU A 22 7.51 -12.51 -21.86
N ALA A 23 8.25 -13.21 -21.01
CA ALA A 23 8.33 -12.90 -19.58
C ALA A 23 8.91 -11.50 -19.32
N ALA A 24 9.90 -11.07 -20.10
CA ALA A 24 10.51 -9.74 -19.98
C ALA A 24 9.51 -8.59 -20.19
N MET A 25 8.50 -8.78 -21.05
CA MET A 25 7.46 -7.78 -21.29
C MET A 25 6.28 -7.92 -20.32
N ALA A 26 5.86 -9.17 -20.06
CA ALA A 26 4.67 -9.44 -19.25
C ALA A 26 4.89 -9.13 -17.75
N TYR A 27 6.08 -9.45 -17.22
CA TYR A 27 6.38 -9.31 -15.79
C TYR A 27 6.28 -7.86 -15.28
N PRO A 28 6.94 -6.85 -15.87
CA PRO A 28 6.85 -5.48 -15.37
C PRO A 28 5.42 -4.91 -15.46
N SER A 29 4.68 -5.28 -16.51
CA SER A 29 3.28 -4.87 -16.68
C SER A 29 2.39 -5.42 -15.55
N TYR A 30 2.56 -6.71 -15.22
CA TYR A 30 1.82 -7.34 -14.13
C TYR A 30 2.13 -6.71 -12.76
N VAL A 31 3.41 -6.48 -12.46
CA VAL A 31 3.81 -5.83 -11.20
C VAL A 31 3.21 -4.43 -11.09
N GLY A 32 3.23 -3.64 -12.18
CA GLY A 32 2.60 -2.32 -12.21
C GLY A 32 1.10 -2.35 -11.92
N TYR A 33 0.38 -3.32 -12.48
CA TYR A 33 -1.05 -3.51 -12.19
C TYR A 33 -1.32 -3.80 -10.71
N ILE A 34 -0.54 -4.71 -10.10
CA ILE A 34 -0.68 -5.04 -8.68
C ILE A 34 -0.36 -3.83 -7.80
N THR A 35 0.70 -3.08 -8.09
CA THR A 35 1.04 -1.86 -7.34
C THR A 35 -0.09 -0.84 -7.39
N LYS A 36 -0.69 -0.62 -8.57
CA LYS A 36 -1.87 0.25 -8.71
C LYS A 36 -3.06 -0.24 -7.89
N ALA A 37 -3.35 -1.54 -7.92
CA ALA A 37 -4.43 -2.12 -7.12
C ALA A 37 -4.18 -1.90 -5.61
N ARG A 38 -2.96 -2.17 -5.12
CA ARG A 38 -2.57 -1.92 -3.72
C ARG A 38 -2.66 -0.45 -3.34
N ARG A 39 -2.32 0.46 -4.27
CA ARG A 39 -2.46 1.91 -4.07
C ARG A 39 -3.93 2.31 -3.86
N ILE A 40 -4.83 1.77 -4.66
CA ILE A 40 -6.28 2.01 -4.51
C ILE A 40 -6.79 1.45 -3.18
N GLU A 41 -6.37 0.24 -2.80
CA GLU A 41 -6.69 -0.32 -1.49
C GLU A 41 -6.24 0.61 -0.34
N ALA A 42 -5.02 1.16 -0.42
CA ALA A 42 -4.50 2.12 0.56
C ALA A 42 -5.32 3.41 0.61
N GLN A 43 -5.70 3.97 -0.53
CA GLN A 43 -6.55 5.17 -0.59
C GLN A 43 -7.92 4.94 0.06
N ILE A 44 -8.55 3.80 -0.24
CA ILE A 44 -9.84 3.42 0.36
C ILE A 44 -9.68 3.27 1.88
N ALA A 45 -8.60 2.61 2.34
CA ALA A 45 -8.33 2.46 3.76
C ALA A 45 -8.11 3.81 4.46
N LEU A 46 -7.41 4.75 3.83
CA LEU A 46 -7.24 6.11 4.37
C LEU A 46 -8.57 6.86 4.48
N LEU A 47 -9.46 6.71 3.50
CA LEU A 47 -10.79 7.32 3.53
C LEU A 47 -11.67 6.72 4.64
N ASP A 48 -11.67 5.38 4.79
CA ASP A 48 -12.40 4.71 5.87
C ASP A 48 -11.86 5.10 7.25
N LEU A 49 -10.53 5.15 7.41
CA LEU A 49 -9.89 5.63 8.63
C LEU A 49 -10.25 7.09 8.92
N MET A 50 -10.32 7.95 7.90
CA MET A 50 -10.74 9.34 8.09
C MET A 50 -12.17 9.41 8.61
N GLN A 51 -13.09 8.60 8.06
CA GLN A 51 -14.46 8.53 8.57
C GLN A 51 -14.53 8.00 10.02
N GLN A 52 -13.67 7.06 10.38
CA GLN A 52 -13.56 6.60 11.78
C GLN A 52 -13.04 7.71 12.70
N GLN A 53 -12.07 8.49 12.22
CA GLN A 53 -11.49 9.62 12.95
C GLN A 53 -12.48 10.76 13.15
N GLU A 54 -13.28 11.10 12.14
CA GLU A 54 -14.36 12.10 12.26
C GLU A 54 -15.44 11.66 13.26
N ARG A 55 -15.78 10.36 13.27
CA ARG A 55 -16.69 9.80 14.29
C ARG A 55 -16.09 9.90 15.70
N HIS A 56 -14.79 9.61 15.84
CA HIS A 56 -14.09 9.74 17.11
C HIS A 56 -14.06 11.19 17.59
N TYR A 57 -13.76 12.13 16.69
CA TYR A 57 -13.75 13.57 16.97
C TYR A 57 -15.13 14.05 17.43
N SER A 58 -16.20 13.60 16.79
CA SER A 58 -17.58 13.95 17.18
C SER A 58 -17.96 13.50 18.61
N GLN A 59 -17.28 12.47 19.14
CA GLN A 59 -17.53 11.92 20.48
C GLN A 59 -16.58 12.46 21.55
N HIS A 60 -15.32 12.73 21.19
CA HIS A 60 -14.24 13.05 22.14
C HIS A 60 -13.63 14.44 21.91
N ASN A 61 -14.15 15.24 20.97
CA ASN A 61 -13.63 16.56 20.56
C ASN A 61 -12.12 16.55 20.22
N SER A 62 -11.59 15.40 19.81
CA SER A 62 -10.18 15.22 19.47
C SER A 62 -9.99 14.03 18.53
N TYR A 63 -9.02 14.13 17.63
CA TYR A 63 -8.56 12.97 16.87
C TYR A 63 -7.55 12.16 17.66
N SER A 64 -7.36 10.90 17.27
CA SER A 64 -6.38 10.00 17.89
C SER A 64 -5.20 9.75 16.95
N ALA A 65 -3.97 9.96 17.42
CA ALA A 65 -2.80 9.50 16.68
C ALA A 65 -2.71 7.97 16.81
N PHE A 66 -2.28 7.25 15.77
CA PHE A 66 -2.10 5.80 15.87
C PHE A 66 -0.97 5.32 14.96
N SER A 67 -0.38 4.19 15.32
CA SER A 67 0.69 3.56 14.56
C SER A 67 0.77 2.07 14.87
N SER A 68 1.67 1.35 14.19
CA SER A 68 2.01 -0.03 14.53
C SER A 68 2.57 -0.21 15.94
N ALA A 69 3.09 0.86 16.55
CA ALA A 69 3.62 0.85 17.91
C ALA A 69 2.59 1.29 18.97
N SER A 70 1.33 1.49 18.60
CA SER A 70 0.29 1.98 19.50
C SER A 70 0.04 1.02 20.66
N THR A 71 0.14 1.54 21.89
CA THR A 71 0.06 0.75 23.13
C THR A 71 -1.27 0.94 23.87
N SER A 72 -1.85 2.13 23.80
CA SER A 72 -3.09 2.49 24.49
C SER A 72 -4.33 1.91 23.79
N ALA A 73 -5.41 1.72 24.56
CA ALA A 73 -6.65 1.14 24.04
C ALA A 73 -7.30 2.03 22.97
N ASP A 74 -7.21 3.34 23.13
CA ASP A 74 -7.82 4.32 22.23
C ASP A 74 -7.13 4.35 20.86
N GLU A 75 -5.81 4.19 20.82
CA GLU A 75 -5.03 4.14 19.59
C GLU A 75 -5.21 2.81 18.83
N LYS A 76 -5.37 1.70 19.56
CA LYS A 76 -5.60 0.36 18.99
C LYS A 76 -6.96 0.21 18.29
N ARG A 77 -7.86 1.20 18.43
CA ARG A 77 -9.14 1.22 17.70
C ARG A 77 -8.96 1.32 16.20
N PHE A 78 -7.87 1.93 15.74
CA PHE A 78 -7.62 2.15 14.32
C PHE A 78 -6.73 1.06 13.75
N LYS A 79 -7.14 0.52 12.62
CA LYS A 79 -6.38 -0.53 11.93
C LYS A 79 -5.18 0.08 11.22
N TRP A 80 -3.97 -0.34 11.61
CA TRP A 80 -2.71 0.17 11.05
C TRP A 80 -2.21 -0.61 9.82
N TYR A 81 -2.93 -1.61 9.33
CA TYR A 81 -2.54 -2.42 8.18
C TYR A 81 -3.75 -2.81 7.31
N LEU A 82 -3.50 -3.09 6.04
CA LEU A 82 -4.48 -3.64 5.10
C LEU A 82 -4.51 -5.18 5.09
N GLY A 83 -5.67 -5.76 4.78
CA GLY A 83 -5.84 -7.20 4.65
C GLY A 83 -5.98 -7.93 5.99
N ALA A 84 -5.67 -9.23 6.00
CA ALA A 84 -5.86 -10.10 7.18
C ALA A 84 -4.71 -10.00 8.19
N THR A 85 -3.47 -9.90 7.71
CA THR A 85 -2.26 -9.87 8.55
C THR A 85 -1.35 -8.69 8.19
N PRO A 86 -0.57 -8.16 9.14
CA PRO A 86 0.39 -7.10 8.85
C PRO A 86 1.43 -7.48 7.78
N ALA A 87 1.99 -8.70 7.87
CA ALA A 87 3.03 -9.16 6.95
C ALA A 87 2.55 -9.28 5.49
N ALA A 88 1.25 -9.50 5.26
CA ALA A 88 0.67 -9.52 3.91
C ALA A 88 0.31 -8.12 3.40
N SER A 89 0.34 -7.11 4.27
CA SER A 89 -0.05 -5.76 3.93
C SER A 89 1.01 -5.08 3.05
N ALA A 90 0.58 -4.39 2.00
CA ALA A 90 1.49 -3.63 1.16
C ALA A 90 1.89 -2.29 1.82
N TYR A 91 0.98 -1.70 2.59
CA TYR A 91 1.15 -0.40 3.22
C TYR A 91 0.92 -0.48 4.73
N GLU A 92 1.75 0.26 5.46
CA GLU A 92 1.53 0.57 6.87
C GLU A 92 0.73 1.86 7.00
N LEU A 93 -0.37 1.84 7.75
CA LEU A 93 -1.25 2.98 7.98
C LEU A 93 -0.92 3.61 9.34
N ARG A 94 -0.80 4.94 9.38
CA ARG A 94 -0.53 5.71 10.60
C ARG A 94 -1.37 6.98 10.62
N GLY A 95 -1.75 7.44 11.80
CA GLY A 95 -2.36 8.74 12.03
C GLY A 95 -1.43 9.61 12.88
N ARG A 96 -1.14 10.82 12.44
CA ARG A 96 -0.30 11.79 13.16
C ARG A 96 -0.95 13.17 13.14
N ALA A 97 -0.47 14.09 13.98
CA ALA A 97 -0.90 15.48 13.91
C ALA A 97 -0.41 16.12 12.60
N CYS A 98 -1.23 17.00 12.01
CA CYS A 98 -0.80 17.80 10.87
C CYS A 98 0.37 18.71 11.25
N GLN A 99 1.21 19.08 10.28
CA GLN A 99 2.33 20.00 10.55
C GLN A 99 1.83 21.34 11.08
N GLY A 100 2.34 21.76 12.23
CA GLY A 100 1.96 23.02 12.87
C GLY A 100 0.58 23.03 13.55
N ALA A 101 -0.12 21.90 13.59
CA ALA A 101 -1.40 21.76 14.28
C ALA A 101 -1.31 20.71 15.40
N GLN A 102 -2.24 20.80 16.35
CA GLN A 102 -2.39 19.78 17.38
C GLN A 102 -3.28 18.65 16.87
N ILE A 103 -3.02 17.41 17.34
CA ILE A 103 -3.82 16.23 17.00
C ILE A 103 -5.30 16.44 17.34
N ALA A 104 -5.61 17.26 18.33
CA ALA A 104 -6.98 17.60 18.67
C ALA A 104 -7.75 18.18 17.48
N HIS A 105 -7.13 19.03 16.66
CA HIS A 105 -7.83 19.78 15.60
C HIS A 105 -7.53 19.32 14.19
N CYS A 106 -6.41 18.61 13.97
CA CYS A 106 -6.03 18.14 12.65
C CYS A 106 -5.26 16.83 12.73
N VAL A 107 -5.72 15.86 11.96
CA VAL A 107 -5.04 14.58 11.78
C VAL A 107 -4.62 14.41 10.32
N GLU A 108 -3.39 13.98 10.12
CA GLU A 108 -2.86 13.51 8.85
C GLU A 108 -2.71 11.99 8.92
N LEU A 109 -3.48 11.30 8.08
CA LEU A 109 -3.37 9.87 7.87
C LEU A 109 -2.34 9.60 6.77
N GLN A 110 -1.48 8.60 6.98
CA GLN A 110 -0.40 8.24 6.08
C GLN A 110 -0.41 6.75 5.78
N ALA A 111 -0.18 6.38 4.52
CA ALA A 111 0.06 5.02 4.08
C ALA A 111 1.50 4.91 3.56
N LEU A 112 2.36 4.19 4.29
CA LEU A 112 3.77 3.99 3.98
C LEU A 112 3.99 2.62 3.33
N PRO A 113 4.51 2.54 2.09
CA PRO A 113 4.72 1.25 1.43
C PRO A 113 5.93 0.52 2.00
N GLY A 114 5.79 -0.79 2.22
CA GLY A 114 6.91 -1.70 2.43
C GLY A 114 7.82 -1.42 3.63
N THR A 115 7.26 -0.95 4.74
CA THR A 115 8.00 -0.80 6.01
C THR A 115 8.34 -2.16 6.63
N ALA A 116 9.19 -2.16 7.66
CA ALA A 116 9.55 -3.38 8.40
C ALA A 116 8.37 -4.05 9.13
N MET A 117 7.26 -3.33 9.32
CA MET A 117 6.07 -3.83 10.01
C MET A 117 5.07 -4.49 9.07
N VAL A 118 5.27 -4.35 7.75
CA VAL A 118 4.41 -4.89 6.70
C VAL A 118 5.23 -5.67 5.68
N ASN A 119 4.72 -5.90 4.47
CA ASN A 119 5.49 -6.55 3.40
C ASN A 119 6.67 -5.68 2.95
N ALA A 120 7.83 -5.90 3.57
CA ALA A 120 9.06 -5.16 3.30
C ALA A 120 9.59 -5.28 1.86
N SER A 121 9.07 -6.20 1.04
CA SER A 121 9.42 -6.35 -0.38
C SER A 121 8.57 -5.47 -1.29
N PHE A 122 7.42 -4.97 -0.82
CA PHE A 122 6.56 -4.11 -1.62
C PHE A 122 7.19 -2.73 -1.82
N ARG A 123 7.11 -2.21 -3.04
CA ARG A 123 7.61 -0.88 -3.41
C ARG A 123 6.60 -0.19 -4.31
N ASP A 124 6.30 1.06 -3.98
CA ASP A 124 5.59 1.98 -4.88
C ASP A 124 6.52 3.16 -5.22
N PRO A 125 7.39 3.02 -6.24
CA PRO A 125 8.39 4.04 -6.56
C PRO A 125 7.77 5.30 -7.20
N GLU A 126 6.51 5.27 -7.63
CA GLU A 126 5.87 6.44 -8.24
C GLU A 126 5.27 7.38 -7.21
N CYS A 127 4.67 6.81 -6.15
CA CYS A 127 3.86 7.57 -5.20
C CYS A 127 4.38 7.54 -3.77
N GLU A 128 5.20 6.55 -3.43
CA GLU A 128 5.78 6.38 -2.10
C GLU A 128 4.70 6.50 -1.00
N THR A 129 4.87 7.39 -0.04
CA THR A 129 3.89 7.61 1.03
C THR A 129 2.71 8.44 0.53
N LEU A 130 1.51 7.88 0.68
CA LEU A 130 0.26 8.62 0.46
C LEU A 130 -0.20 9.25 1.78
N SER A 131 -0.73 10.48 1.74
CA SER A 131 -1.35 11.09 2.91
C SER A 131 -2.66 11.81 2.62
N LEU A 132 -3.54 11.78 3.61
CA LEU A 132 -4.85 12.44 3.62
C LEU A 132 -5.02 13.14 4.96
N ASP A 133 -5.23 14.46 4.95
CA ASP A 133 -5.54 15.21 6.17
C ASP A 133 -7.05 15.46 6.36
N SER A 134 -7.45 15.82 7.58
CA SER A 134 -8.86 16.09 7.93
C SER A 134 -9.44 17.31 7.20
N ALA A 135 -8.59 18.20 6.66
CA ALA A 135 -9.00 19.28 5.77
C ALA A 135 -9.30 18.80 4.33
N GLY A 136 -9.08 17.51 4.05
CA GLY A 136 -9.32 16.89 2.75
C GLY A 136 -8.16 17.03 1.77
N ALA A 137 -7.01 17.56 2.19
CA ALA A 137 -5.84 17.66 1.33
C ALA A 137 -5.21 16.27 1.16
N ARG A 138 -5.04 15.89 -0.10
CA ARG A 138 -4.45 14.64 -0.55
C ARG A 138 -3.03 14.92 -1.02
N ARG A 139 -2.03 14.22 -0.46
CA ARG A 139 -0.63 14.39 -0.86
C ARG A 139 0.02 13.04 -1.11
N ALA A 140 1.06 13.04 -1.94
CA ALA A 140 1.94 11.90 -2.13
C ALA A 140 3.38 12.42 -2.11
N GLN A 141 4.30 11.62 -1.57
CA GLN A 141 5.72 12.00 -1.52
C GLN A 141 6.48 11.64 -2.80
N GLY A 142 5.96 10.66 -3.56
CA GLY A 142 6.59 10.20 -4.78
C GLY A 142 6.60 11.24 -5.91
N LYS A 143 7.31 10.89 -6.99
CA LYS A 143 7.56 11.77 -8.15
C LYS A 143 6.32 12.03 -9.01
N SER A 144 5.31 11.16 -8.93
CA SER A 144 4.13 11.24 -9.78
C SER A 144 3.08 12.18 -9.19
N SER A 145 2.50 13.05 -10.03
CA SER A 145 1.34 13.88 -9.65
C SER A 145 0.01 13.11 -9.70
N LYS A 146 -0.01 11.89 -10.25
CA LYS A 146 -1.21 11.06 -10.45
C LYS A 146 -1.36 9.95 -9.39
N CYS A 147 -1.02 10.27 -8.15
CA CYS A 147 -1.04 9.32 -7.04
C CYS A 147 -2.39 9.24 -6.34
N TRP A 148 -3.19 10.29 -6.46
CA TRP A 148 -4.57 10.32 -6.02
C TRP A 148 -5.48 10.39 -7.25
N PRO A 149 -6.65 9.75 -7.22
CA PRO A 149 -7.65 9.89 -8.27
C PRO A 149 -8.20 11.31 -8.34
#